data_AF-A0A916V7U8-F1
#
_entry.id   AF-A0A916V7U8-F1
#
_cell.length_a   1.000
_cell.length_b   1.000
_cell.length_c   1.000
_cell.angle_alpha   90.00
_cell.angle_beta   90.00
_cell.angle_gamma   90.00
#
_symmetry.space_group_name_H-M   'P 1'
#
loop_
_entity.id
_entity.type
_entity.pdbx_description
1 polymer ?
#
loop_
_entity_poly.entity_id
_entity_poly.type
_entity_poly.pdbx_seq_one_letter_code
_entity_poly.pdbx_strand_id
1 'polypeptide(L)'
;MGWSATAGAVDNWVYEDVNDVYVNDKEMCDRLKNLNPNSFRKIVGTLLEVNGRGYWETSEENLDRLRELYQELEDRIEGVE
;
A
#
# COMPACT_ATOMS: atom_id res chain seq x y z
N MET A 1 -3.58 -1.34 -10.59
CA MET A 1 -4.14 -0.03 -10.99
C MET A 1 -4.47 0.10 -12.48
N GLY A 2 -3.49 0.14 -13.40
CA GLY A 2 -3.75 0.51 -14.80
C GLY A 2 -4.83 -0.34 -15.49
N TRP A 3 -4.75 -1.66 -15.35
CA TRP A 3 -5.75 -2.59 -15.87
C TRP A 3 -7.12 -2.49 -15.19
N SER A 4 -7.19 -2.11 -13.90
CA SER A 4 -8.48 -1.80 -13.26
C SER A 4 -9.10 -0.55 -13.86
N ALA A 5 -8.30 0.49 -14.11
CA ALA A 5 -8.79 1.76 -14.64
C ALA A 5 -9.28 1.66 -16.09
N THR A 6 -8.63 0.83 -16.93
CA THR A 6 -8.96 0.74 -18.36
C THR A 6 -9.91 -0.40 -18.72
N ALA A 7 -9.88 -1.49 -17.95
CA ALA A 7 -10.58 -2.72 -18.32
C ALA A 7 -11.33 -3.39 -17.18
N GLY A 8 -11.20 -2.91 -15.92
CA GLY A 8 -11.74 -3.62 -14.75
C GLY A 8 -11.19 -5.04 -14.61
N ALA A 9 -10.02 -5.32 -15.18
CA ALA A 9 -9.52 -6.68 -15.41
C ALA A 9 -8.58 -7.19 -14.29
N VAL A 10 -8.69 -6.64 -13.09
CA VAL A 10 -7.91 -7.06 -11.93
C VAL A 10 -8.88 -7.39 -10.83
N ASP A 11 -8.88 -8.64 -10.40
CA ASP A 11 -9.74 -9.12 -9.33
C ASP A 11 -9.30 -8.56 -7.96
N ASN A 12 -10.25 -8.45 -7.03
CA ASN A 12 -10.02 -7.90 -5.69
C ASN A 12 -8.89 -8.61 -4.94
N TRP A 13 -8.81 -9.94 -5.06
CA TRP A 13 -7.83 -10.77 -4.35
C TRP A 13 -6.38 -10.41 -4.69
N VAL A 14 -6.13 -9.86 -5.89
CA VAL A 14 -4.78 -9.44 -6.28
C VAL A 14 -4.28 -8.31 -5.37
N TYR A 15 -5.17 -7.40 -5.00
CA TYR A 15 -4.82 -6.29 -4.10
C TYR A 15 -4.73 -6.75 -2.65
N GLU A 16 -5.60 -7.67 -2.22
CA GLU A 16 -5.50 -8.31 -0.89
C GLU A 16 -4.16 -9.03 -0.73
N ASP A 17 -3.78 -9.90 -1.65
CA ASP A 17 -2.52 -10.65 -1.58
C ASP A 17 -1.30 -9.72 -1.55
N VAL A 18 -1.33 -8.62 -2.33
CA VAL A 18 -0.27 -7.60 -2.30
C VAL A 18 -0.19 -6.92 -0.93
N ASN A 19 -1.34 -6.55 -0.34
CA ASN A 19 -1.39 -5.98 1.00
C ASN A 19 -0.89 -6.99 2.05
N ASP A 20 -1.31 -8.25 1.96
CA ASP A 20 -0.92 -9.27 2.92
C ASP A 20 0.59 -9.53 2.89
N VAL A 21 1.16 -9.71 1.70
CA VAL A 21 2.58 -10.03 1.54
C VAL A 21 3.50 -8.85 1.84
N TYR A 22 3.13 -7.63 1.46
CA TYR A 22 4.05 -6.49 1.54
C TYR A 22 3.77 -5.53 2.70
N VAL A 23 2.58 -5.58 3.29
CA VAL A 23 2.15 -4.64 4.35
C VAL A 23 1.83 -5.38 5.64
N ASN A 24 1.06 -6.46 5.61
CA ASN A 24 0.67 -7.19 6.83
C ASN A 24 1.78 -8.10 7.35
N ASP A 25 2.58 -8.70 6.47
CA ASP A 25 3.83 -9.34 6.87
C ASP A 25 4.82 -8.28 7.40
N LYS A 26 5.06 -8.33 8.71
CA LYS A 26 5.95 -7.39 9.40
C LYS A 26 7.40 -7.48 8.90
N GLU A 27 7.92 -8.69 8.68
CA GLU A 27 9.30 -8.88 8.24
C GLU A 27 9.49 -8.29 6.83
N MET A 28 8.55 -8.56 5.93
CA MET A 28 8.59 -7.99 4.58
C MET A 28 8.42 -6.47 4.59
N CYS A 29 7.46 -5.96 5.36
CA CYS A 29 7.21 -4.53 5.49
C CYS A 29 8.46 -3.80 6.00
N ASP A 30 9.07 -4.27 7.10
CA ASP A 30 10.30 -3.69 7.65
C ASP A 30 11.48 -3.78 6.67
N ARG A 31 11.59 -4.88 5.92
CA ARG A 31 12.59 -5.03 4.86
C ARG A 31 12.42 -3.97 3.77
N LEU A 32 11.20 -3.76 3.27
CA LEU A 32 10.93 -2.80 2.19
C LEU A 32 11.11 -1.35 2.64
N LYS A 33 10.66 -1.02 3.86
CA LYS A 33 10.89 0.28 4.51
C LYS A 33 12.38 0.65 4.52
N ASN A 34 13.23 -0.31 4.88
CA ASN A 34 14.66 -0.08 5.01
C ASN A 34 15.42 -0.11 3.68
N LEU A 35 14.96 -0.94 2.72
CA LEU A 35 15.63 -1.09 1.44
C LEU A 35 15.42 0.14 0.54
N ASN A 36 14.18 0.64 0.44
CA ASN A 36 13.87 1.82 -0.35
C ASN A 36 12.54 2.46 0.10
N PRO A 37 12.58 3.41 1.05
CA PRO A 37 11.38 4.03 1.59
C PRO A 37 10.58 4.79 0.52
N ASN A 38 11.26 5.44 -0.43
CA ASN A 38 10.61 6.17 -1.53
C ASN A 38 9.76 5.25 -2.42
N SER A 39 10.31 4.10 -2.81
CA SER A 39 9.57 3.11 -3.61
C SER A 39 8.46 2.44 -2.80
N PHE A 40 8.71 2.14 -1.52
CA PHE A 40 7.70 1.53 -0.69
C PHE A 40 6.51 2.46 -0.43
N ARG A 41 6.77 3.77 -0.24
CA ARG A 41 5.71 4.79 -0.16
C ARG A 41 4.81 4.80 -1.39
N LYS A 42 5.39 4.61 -2.59
CA LYS A 42 4.60 4.50 -3.83
C LYS A 42 3.70 3.27 -3.85
N ILE A 43 4.15 2.14 -3.32
CA ILE A 43 3.34 0.92 -3.22
C ILE A 43 2.15 1.18 -2.28
N VAL A 44 2.42 1.68 -1.07
CA VAL A 44 1.39 2.02 -0.07
C VAL A 44 0.40 3.04 -0.63
N GLY A 45 0.89 4.11 -1.26
CA GLY A 45 0.04 5.11 -1.90
C GLY A 45 -0.81 4.55 -3.05
N THR A 46 -0.28 3.61 -3.83
CA THR A 46 -1.04 2.94 -4.90
C THR A 46 -2.15 2.07 -4.33
N LEU A 47 -1.92 1.37 -3.21
CA LEU A 47 -2.94 0.57 -2.51
C LEU A 47 -4.07 1.47 -1.98
N LEU A 48 -3.74 2.58 -1.34
CA LEU A 48 -4.73 3.59 -0.94
C LEU A 48 -5.51 4.15 -2.14
N GLU A 49 -4.84 4.39 -3.26
CA GLU A 49 -5.46 4.95 -4.45
C GLU A 49 -6.42 3.95 -5.15
N VAL A 50 -6.06 2.67 -5.25
CA VAL A 50 -6.98 1.66 -5.82
C VAL A 50 -8.21 1.44 -4.95
N ASN A 51 -8.09 1.55 -3.62
CA ASN A 51 -9.25 1.56 -2.73
C ASN A 51 -10.10 2.83 -2.91
N GLY A 52 -9.49 4.01 -2.87
CA GLY A 52 -10.21 5.28 -3.05
C GLY A 52 -10.92 5.44 -4.40
N ARG A 53 -10.51 4.67 -5.42
CA ARG A 53 -11.14 4.59 -6.74
C ARG A 53 -12.17 3.45 -6.88
N GLY A 54 -12.39 2.66 -5.83
CA GLY A 54 -13.35 1.54 -5.82
C GLY A 54 -12.88 0.31 -6.60
N TYR A 55 -11.58 0.16 -6.86
CA TYR A 55 -11.03 -1.03 -7.51
C TYR A 55 -10.63 -2.12 -6.52
N TRP A 56 -10.50 -1.76 -5.24
CA TRP A 56 -10.15 -2.66 -4.16
C TRP A 56 -11.03 -2.41 -2.95
N GLU A 57 -11.77 -3.43 -2.54
CA GLU A 57 -12.55 -3.48 -1.30
C GLU A 57 -11.77 -4.29 -0.27
N THR A 58 -11.54 -3.69 0.90
CA THR A 58 -10.77 -4.30 2.00
C THR A 58 -11.31 -3.84 3.36
N SER A 59 -10.76 -4.36 4.45
CA SER A 59 -11.13 -3.98 5.81
C SER A 59 -10.66 -2.55 6.16
N GLU A 60 -11.40 -1.86 7.03
CA GLU A 60 -10.94 -0.56 7.57
C GLU A 60 -9.61 -0.70 8.31
N GLU A 61 -9.34 -1.84 8.95
CA GLU A 61 -8.06 -2.12 9.61
C GLU A 61 -6.89 -2.09 8.61
N ASN A 62 -7.04 -2.69 7.43
CA ASN A 62 -6.04 -2.61 6.37
C ASN A 62 -5.85 -1.16 5.89
N LEU A 63 -6.92 -0.39 5.76
CA LEU A 63 -6.83 1.02 5.33
C LEU A 63 -6.15 1.90 6.36
N ASP A 64 -6.47 1.74 7.64
CA ASP A 64 -5.84 2.48 8.73
C ASP A 64 -4.35 2.16 8.81
N ARG A 65 -3.98 0.88 8.71
CA ARG A 65 -2.58 0.46 8.65
C ARG A 65 -1.83 1.09 7.47
N LEU A 66 -2.45 1.14 6.29
CA LEU A 66 -1.85 1.78 5.12
C LEU A 66 -1.67 3.30 5.30
N ARG A 67 -2.64 3.97 5.93
CA ARG A 67 -2.58 5.42 6.23
C ARG A 67 -1.45 5.73 7.22
N GLU A 68 -1.35 4.96 8.30
CA GLU A 68 -0.26 5.07 9.27
C GLU A 68 1.11 4.84 8.62
N LEU A 69 1.22 3.77 7.84
CA LEU A 69 2.46 3.41 7.16
C LEU A 69 2.87 4.45 6.11
N TYR A 70 1.90 5.07 5.42
CA TYR A 70 2.15 6.16 4.49
C TYR A 70 2.77 7.36 5.22
N GLN A 71 2.21 7.73 6.38
CA GLN A 71 2.75 8.83 7.20
C GLN A 71 4.15 8.50 7.74
N GLU A 72 4.36 7.29 8.28
CA GLU A 72 5.69 6.84 8.76
C GLU A 72 6.76 6.96 7.65
N LEU A 73 6.39 6.63 6.42
CA LEU A 73 7.28 6.73 5.27
C LEU A 73 7.54 8.17 4.83
N GLU A 74 6.53 9.05 4.88
CA GLU A 74 6.73 10.48 4.61
C GLU A 74 7.69 11.09 5.63
N ASP A 75 7.44 10.90 6.93
CA ASP A 75 8.29 11.43 8.01
C ASP A 75 9.75 11.01 7.83
N ARG A 76 9.97 9.73 7.51
CA ARG A 76 11.30 9.17 7.24
C ARG A 76 11.97 9.77 5.99
N ILE A 77 11.21 10.07 4.94
CA ILE A 77 11.74 10.63 3.69
C ILE A 77 12.03 12.13 3.85
N GLU A 78 11.16 12.85 4.55
CA GLU A 78 11.29 14.29 4.78
C GLU A 78 12.25 14.64 5.93
N GLY A 79 12.61 13.66 6.77
CA GLY A 79 13.56 13.82 7.87
C GLY A 79 12.95 14.49 9.10
N VAL A 80 11.65 14.30 9.32
CA VAL A 80 10.93 14.74 10.51
C VAL A 80 10.95 13.61 11.53
N GLU A 81 11.49 13.87 12.73
CA GLU A 81 11.39 12.98 13.91
C GLU A 81 10.30 13.47 14.86
#